data_AF-T1H4S7-F1
#
_entry.id   AF-T1H4S7-F1
#
_cell.length_a   1.000
_cell.length_b   1.000
_cell.length_c   1.000
_cell.angle_alpha   90.00
_cell.angle_beta   90.00
_cell.angle_gamma   90.00
#
_symmetry.space_group_name_H-M   'P 1'
#
loop_
_entity.id
_entity.type
_entity.pdbx_description
1 polymer ?
#
loop_
_entity_poly.entity_id
_entity_poly.type
_entity_poly.pdbx_seq_one_letter_code
_entity_poly.pdbx_strand_id
1 'polypeptide(L)'
;MSLRKLTLICSRFHHISCGFRANLIQFVNPTSTFISRFASSSAPEPVTLWGTKKKNRKVRLHSLVGTRMSAEVEAVLAPLREKVQEQGNLVRSLKASGAPELDVKKAVAELKARKKALEDKELEFTSQSSTFDRAKMEDLLKRRFFYDQSFAIYGGITGQYDFGPMGCALKSNILNLWRQFFVLEEQMLEVDCSILTPEQVL
;
A
#
# COMPACT_ATOMS: atom_id res chain seq x y z
N MET A 1 -26.09 13.41 9.80
CA MET A 1 -25.99 12.07 9.17
C MET A 1 -24.80 11.36 9.79
N SER A 2 -25.05 10.29 10.53
CA SER A 2 -24.22 9.79 11.65
C SER A 2 -22.85 9.23 11.22
N LEU A 3 -21.80 9.57 12.00
CA LEU A 3 -20.41 9.05 11.94
C LEU A 3 -20.27 7.50 11.95
N ARG A 4 -21.37 6.77 12.08
CA ARG A 4 -21.43 5.30 12.01
C ARG A 4 -21.31 4.74 10.59
N LYS A 5 -21.46 5.55 9.53
CA LYS A 5 -21.33 5.08 8.14
C LYS A 5 -19.88 5.08 7.62
N LEU A 6 -19.02 6.00 8.08
CA LEU A 6 -17.61 6.05 7.64
C LEU A 6 -16.82 4.81 8.11
N THR A 7 -17.23 4.19 9.21
CA THR A 7 -16.59 2.97 9.75
C THR A 7 -16.87 1.74 8.86
N LEU A 8 -17.97 1.73 8.08
CA LEU A 8 -18.32 0.60 7.21
C LEU A 8 -17.44 0.53 5.95
N ILE A 9 -16.99 1.69 5.45
CA ILE A 9 -16.12 1.82 4.26
C ILE A 9 -14.74 1.21 4.54
N CYS A 10 -14.22 1.40 5.75
CA CYS A 10 -12.93 0.84 6.14
C CYS A 10 -13.02 -0.67 6.45
N SER A 11 -14.16 -1.17 6.96
CA SER A 11 -14.35 -2.59 7.27
C SER A 11 -14.56 -3.48 6.04
N ARG A 12 -15.05 -2.93 4.92
CA ARG A 12 -15.24 -3.73 3.68
C ARG A 12 -13.98 -3.83 2.81
N PHE A 13 -12.97 -3.02 3.09
CA PHE A 13 -11.61 -3.24 2.59
C PHE A 13 -10.88 -4.36 3.36
N HIS A 14 -11.35 -4.71 4.57
CA HIS A 14 -10.69 -5.63 5.49
C HIS A 14 -10.99 -7.12 5.26
N HIS A 15 -11.87 -7.47 4.31
CA HIS A 15 -12.00 -8.86 3.83
C HIS A 15 -10.98 -9.20 2.74
N ILE A 16 -10.04 -8.29 2.48
CA ILE A 16 -8.76 -8.55 1.83
C ILE A 16 -7.67 -8.13 2.81
N SER A 17 -7.27 -9.07 3.66
CA SER A 17 -6.04 -9.11 4.45
C SER A 17 -5.86 -8.11 5.61
N CYS A 18 -6.20 -8.64 6.79
CA CYS A 18 -5.42 -8.62 8.04
C CYS A 18 -5.33 -7.31 8.86
N GLY A 19 -5.81 -7.43 10.11
CA GLY A 19 -5.99 -6.37 11.10
C GLY A 19 -4.71 -5.73 11.62
N PHE A 20 -4.67 -4.41 11.52
CA PHE A 20 -3.84 -3.53 12.33
C PHE A 20 -4.47 -3.41 13.73
N ARG A 21 -3.69 -3.61 14.79
CA ARG A 21 -4.10 -3.36 16.18
C ARG A 21 -3.19 -2.27 16.75
N ALA A 22 -3.77 -1.13 17.12
CA ALA A 22 -3.11 -0.04 17.81
C ALA A 22 -3.35 -0.12 19.33
N ASN A 23 -2.39 0.39 20.11
CA ASN A 23 -2.48 1.01 21.45
C ASN A 23 -1.04 1.11 22.00
N LEU A 24 -0.58 2.04 22.83
CA LEU A 24 -0.95 3.36 23.39
C LEU A 24 0.29 3.77 24.25
N ILE A 25 0.32 4.97 24.85
CA ILE A 25 1.15 5.46 26.01
C ILE A 25 2.40 6.27 25.58
N GLN A 26 2.84 7.40 26.17
CA GLN A 26 2.32 8.56 26.92
C GLN A 26 3.57 9.39 27.36
N PHE A 27 3.50 10.74 27.39
CA PHE A 27 4.33 11.75 28.15
C PHE A 27 5.88 11.75 27.95
N VAL A 28 6.66 12.86 27.98
CA VAL A 28 6.75 14.02 28.89
C VAL A 28 7.53 15.20 28.21
N ASN A 29 7.22 16.46 28.55
CA ASN A 29 8.03 17.72 28.38
C ASN A 29 8.97 17.92 29.61
N PRO A 30 9.73 19.03 29.89
CA PRO A 30 10.05 20.33 29.22
C PRO A 30 11.60 20.62 29.16
N THR A 31 12.17 21.71 28.62
CA THR A 31 12.32 23.08 29.20
C THR A 31 13.14 24.02 28.28
N SER A 32 12.77 25.32 28.25
CA SER A 32 13.53 26.60 28.10
C SER A 32 14.62 26.70 26.99
N THR A 33 14.69 27.74 26.15
CA THR A 33 14.87 29.17 26.52
C THR A 33 14.41 30.12 25.41
N PHE A 34 14.01 31.31 25.86
CA PHE A 34 13.51 32.46 25.11
C PHE A 34 14.66 33.32 24.57
N ILE A 35 14.72 33.61 23.26
CA ILE A 35 15.28 34.85 22.70
C ILE A 35 14.47 35.25 21.46
N SER A 36 13.88 36.43 21.52
CA SER A 36 13.18 37.12 20.46
C SER A 36 14.14 37.65 19.39
N ARG A 37 13.80 37.48 18.11
CA ARG A 37 14.20 38.41 17.06
C ARG A 37 13.18 38.36 15.92
N PHE A 38 12.41 39.43 15.79
CA PHE A 38 11.59 39.68 14.60
C PHE A 38 12.52 39.86 13.41
N ALA A 39 12.45 38.93 12.46
CA ALA A 39 12.96 39.11 11.10
C ALA A 39 11.92 38.48 10.18
N SER A 40 11.30 39.31 9.34
CA SER A 40 10.47 38.89 8.22
C SER A 40 11.26 37.95 7.33
N SER A 41 10.94 36.67 7.41
CA SER A 41 11.49 35.60 6.59
C SER A 41 10.35 34.61 6.43
N SER A 42 9.77 34.56 5.23
CA SER A 42 8.87 33.48 4.85
C SER A 42 9.62 32.16 5.05
N ALA A 43 9.32 31.47 6.16
CA ALA A 43 9.84 30.13 6.37
C ALA A 43 9.43 29.29 5.15
N PRO A 44 10.34 28.55 4.52
CA PRO A 44 9.93 27.58 3.52
C PRO A 44 9.01 26.58 4.23
N GLU A 45 7.76 26.54 3.78
CA GLU A 45 6.80 25.49 4.12
C GLU A 45 7.54 24.14 4.14
N PRO A 46 7.34 23.28 5.16
CA PRO A 46 7.97 21.98 5.19
C PRO A 46 7.55 21.23 3.91
N VAL A 47 8.49 21.13 2.96
CA VAL A 47 8.31 20.37 1.73
C VAL A 47 7.75 19.03 2.14
N THR A 48 6.49 18.79 1.78
CA THR A 48 5.83 17.52 1.98
C THR A 48 6.79 16.46 1.48
N LEU A 49 7.31 15.61 2.38
CA LEU A 49 8.14 14.47 2.02
C LEU A 49 7.23 13.37 1.45
N TRP A 50 6.35 13.75 0.54
CA TRP A 50 5.56 12.82 -0.24
C TRP A 50 6.37 12.44 -1.46
N GLY A 51 6.78 11.18 -1.51
CA GLY A 51 7.64 10.67 -2.57
C GLY A 51 9.10 10.51 -2.15
N THR A 52 9.72 9.44 -2.66
CA THR A 52 11.12 9.12 -2.37
C THR A 52 12.03 9.79 -3.40
N LYS A 53 13.05 10.54 -2.97
CA LYS A 53 14.06 11.17 -3.86
C LYS A 53 15.10 10.19 -4.44
N LYS A 54 14.96 8.88 -4.19
CA LYS A 54 15.94 7.86 -4.60
C LYS A 54 15.78 7.55 -6.09
N LYS A 55 16.80 7.87 -6.88
CA LYS A 55 16.93 7.39 -8.26
C LYS A 55 17.10 5.86 -8.20
N ASN A 56 16.27 5.11 -8.93
CA ASN A 56 16.28 3.63 -9.03
C ASN A 56 15.92 2.86 -7.74
N ARG A 57 14.74 3.14 -7.16
CA ARG A 57 14.21 2.31 -6.07
C ARG A 57 13.86 0.91 -6.58
N LYS A 58 14.51 -0.12 -6.03
CA LYS A 58 14.10 -1.52 -6.20
C LYS A 58 12.80 -1.75 -5.44
N VAL A 59 11.66 -1.51 -6.10
CA VAL A 59 10.35 -1.86 -5.55
C VAL A 59 10.12 -3.33 -5.81
N ARG A 60 9.96 -4.11 -4.73
CA ARG A 60 9.47 -5.48 -4.84
C ARG A 60 8.00 -5.38 -5.23
N LEU A 61 7.65 -5.85 -6.42
CA LEU A 61 6.24 -6.03 -6.74
C LEU A 61 5.78 -7.26 -5.98
N HIS A 62 4.87 -7.04 -5.02
CA HIS A 62 4.02 -8.15 -4.60
C HIS A 62 3.19 -8.51 -5.83
N SER A 63 3.28 -9.75 -6.30
CA SER A 63 2.38 -10.21 -7.35
C SER A 63 0.95 -10.06 -6.81
N LEU A 64 0.22 -9.04 -7.29
CA LEU A 64 -1.23 -8.95 -7.12
C LEU A 64 -1.95 -9.96 -8.01
N VAL A 65 -1.21 -10.67 -8.85
CA VAL A 65 -1.74 -11.80 -9.57
C VAL A 65 -1.84 -12.93 -8.55
N GLY A 66 -3.07 -13.15 -8.07
CA GLY A 66 -3.55 -14.47 -7.67
C GLY A 66 -3.51 -15.46 -8.84
N THR A 67 -2.40 -15.49 -9.59
CA THR A 67 -2.09 -16.51 -10.57
C THR A 67 -1.50 -17.63 -9.76
N ARG A 68 -2.40 -18.56 -9.42
CA ARG A 68 -2.16 -19.99 -9.37
C ARG A 68 -0.67 -20.31 -9.30
N MET A 69 -0.15 -20.44 -8.09
CA MET A 69 1.10 -21.17 -7.89
C MET A 69 0.96 -22.45 -8.70
N SER A 70 1.94 -22.78 -9.55
CA SER A 70 1.82 -24.00 -10.36
C SER A 70 1.52 -25.17 -9.41
N ALA A 71 0.78 -26.17 -9.88
CA ALA A 71 0.47 -27.33 -9.03
C ALA A 71 1.74 -27.94 -8.42
N GLU A 72 2.89 -27.77 -9.08
CA GLU A 72 4.20 -28.16 -8.55
C GLU A 72 4.69 -27.29 -7.39
N VAL A 73 4.52 -25.96 -7.45
CA VAL A 73 4.93 -25.08 -6.34
C VAL A 73 4.04 -25.31 -5.11
N GLU A 74 2.72 -25.52 -5.30
CA GLU A 74 1.83 -25.85 -4.19
C GLU A 74 2.18 -27.22 -3.58
N ALA A 75 2.53 -28.22 -4.39
CA ALA A 75 2.97 -29.53 -3.88
C ALA A 75 4.24 -29.43 -3.00
N VAL A 76 5.13 -28.47 -3.26
CA VAL A 76 6.32 -28.23 -2.44
C VAL A 76 6.01 -27.39 -1.19
N LEU A 77 5.08 -26.43 -1.27
CA LEU A 77 4.73 -25.56 -0.16
C LEU A 77 3.73 -26.19 0.82
N ALA A 78 2.81 -27.03 0.35
CA ALA A 78 1.80 -27.74 1.15
C ALA A 78 2.38 -28.45 2.40
N PRO A 79 3.44 -29.29 2.31
CA PRO A 79 3.99 -29.95 3.49
C PRO A 79 4.63 -28.97 4.49
N LEU A 80 5.10 -27.81 4.03
CA LEU A 80 5.62 -26.76 4.92
C LEU A 80 4.48 -26.01 5.63
N ARG A 81 3.36 -25.76 4.93
CA ARG A 81 2.14 -25.18 5.51
C ARG A 81 1.55 -26.10 6.58
N GLU A 82 1.50 -27.40 6.32
CA GLU A 82 1.05 -28.42 7.28
C GLU A 82 1.94 -28.43 8.54
N LYS A 83 3.27 -28.46 8.38
CA LYS A 83 4.21 -28.40 9.51
C LYS A 83 4.09 -27.10 10.34
N VAL A 84 3.77 -25.98 9.71
CA VAL A 84 3.49 -24.71 10.41
C VAL A 84 2.15 -24.78 11.14
N GLN A 85 1.14 -25.40 10.53
CA GLN A 85 -0.19 -25.58 11.10
C GLN A 85 -0.19 -26.51 12.31
N GLU A 86 0.50 -27.66 12.22
CA GLU A 86 0.71 -28.62 13.31
C GLU A 86 1.38 -27.95 14.52
N GLN A 87 2.47 -27.21 14.28
CA GLN A 87 3.16 -26.49 15.35
C GLN A 87 2.30 -25.37 15.94
N GLY A 88 1.49 -24.70 15.11
CA GLY A 88 0.51 -23.71 15.57
C GLY A 88 -0.58 -24.33 16.44
N ASN A 89 -1.08 -25.52 16.10
CA ASN A 89 -2.04 -26.28 16.90
C ASN A 89 -1.43 -26.70 18.23
N LEU A 90 -0.16 -27.12 18.25
CA LEU A 90 0.58 -27.43 19.47
C LEU A 90 0.74 -26.22 20.39
N VAL A 91 1.06 -25.03 19.86
CA VAL A 91 1.13 -23.80 20.67
C VAL A 91 -0.24 -23.43 21.24
N ARG A 92 -1.33 -23.65 20.48
CA ARG A 92 -2.70 -23.41 20.95
C ARG A 92 -3.11 -24.39 22.06
N SER A 93 -2.76 -25.68 21.93
CA SER A 93 -3.06 -26.69 22.96
C SER A 93 -2.27 -26.47 24.24
N LEU A 94 -0.98 -26.13 24.15
CA LEU A 94 -0.13 -25.82 25.31
C LEU A 94 -0.60 -24.58 26.09
N LYS A 95 -1.15 -23.59 25.38
CA LYS A 95 -1.76 -22.41 26.01
C LYS A 95 -3.11 -22.72 26.66
N ALA A 96 -3.88 -23.65 26.09
CA ALA A 96 -5.16 -24.08 26.66
C ALA A 96 -4.98 -24.98 27.90
N SER A 97 -3.94 -25.82 27.93
CA SER A 97 -3.64 -26.71 29.06
C SER A 97 -2.89 -26.05 30.21
N GLY A 98 -2.51 -24.77 30.09
CA GLY A 98 -1.77 -24.05 31.14
C GLY A 98 -0.37 -24.63 31.40
N ALA A 99 0.29 -25.15 30.36
CA ALA A 99 1.62 -25.72 30.44
C ALA A 99 2.66 -24.70 30.96
N PRO A 100 3.80 -25.16 31.53
CA PRO A 100 4.85 -24.26 32.02
C PRO A 100 5.34 -23.31 30.92
N GLU A 101 5.56 -22.05 31.30
CA GLU A 101 5.86 -20.94 30.38
C GLU A 101 7.11 -21.20 29.50
N LEU A 102 8.05 -22.00 30.00
CA LEU A 102 9.26 -22.40 29.28
C LEU A 102 8.95 -23.22 28.02
N ASP A 103 7.96 -24.12 28.08
CA ASP A 103 7.61 -24.99 26.96
C ASP A 103 6.78 -24.25 25.92
N VAL A 104 5.95 -23.30 26.36
CA VAL A 104 5.25 -22.37 25.45
C VAL A 104 6.25 -21.51 24.68
N LYS A 105 7.30 -21.00 25.34
CA LYS A 105 8.34 -20.18 24.70
C LYS A 105 9.16 -21.00 23.68
N LYS A 106 9.55 -22.23 24.02
CA LYS A 106 10.23 -23.15 23.09
C LYS A 106 9.38 -23.45 21.85
N ALA A 107 8.11 -23.82 22.04
CA ALA A 107 7.20 -24.12 20.94
C ALA A 107 6.94 -22.90 20.03
N VAL A 108 6.87 -21.68 20.61
CA VAL A 108 6.74 -20.42 19.85
C VAL A 108 8.02 -20.10 19.06
N ALA A 109 9.20 -20.35 19.61
CA ALA A 109 10.45 -20.15 18.89
C ALA A 109 10.56 -21.08 17.67
N GLU A 110 10.17 -22.35 17.86
CA GLU A 110 10.10 -23.33 16.77
C GLU A 110 9.04 -22.95 15.71
N LEU A 111 7.88 -22.44 16.12
CA LEU A 111 6.87 -21.93 15.20
C LEU A 111 7.40 -20.77 14.35
N LYS A 112 8.15 -19.83 14.95
CA LYS A 112 8.78 -18.72 14.22
C LYS A 112 9.83 -19.23 13.23
N ALA A 113 10.62 -20.23 13.60
CA ALA A 113 11.59 -20.85 12.70
C ALA A 113 10.91 -21.52 11.49
N ARG A 114 9.83 -22.28 11.72
CA ARG A 114 9.05 -22.92 10.65
C ARG A 114 8.37 -21.91 9.72
N LYS A 115 7.85 -20.81 10.27
CA LYS A 115 7.29 -19.69 9.48
C LYS A 115 8.35 -19.02 8.61
N LYS A 116 9.53 -18.76 9.17
CA LYS A 116 10.65 -18.19 8.41
C LYS A 116 11.08 -19.12 7.27
N ALA A 117 11.16 -20.43 7.53
CA ALA A 117 11.50 -21.40 6.49
C ALA A 117 10.45 -21.46 5.35
N LEU A 118 9.17 -21.32 5.68
CA LEU A 118 8.10 -21.20 4.68
C LEU A 118 8.25 -19.91 3.86
N GLU A 119 8.47 -18.78 4.51
CA GLU A 119 8.67 -17.48 3.84
C GLU A 119 9.91 -17.49 2.94
N ASP A 120 11.03 -18.07 3.40
CA ASP A 120 12.26 -18.19 2.61
C ASP A 120 12.03 -19.06 1.37
N LYS A 121 11.26 -20.17 1.49
CA LYS A 121 10.88 -21.02 0.36
C LYS A 121 9.91 -20.35 -0.61
N GLU A 122 8.89 -19.67 -0.11
CA GLU A 122 8.00 -18.84 -0.93
C GLU A 122 8.80 -17.77 -1.70
N LEU A 123 9.82 -17.19 -1.07
CA LEU A 123 10.70 -16.19 -1.67
C LEU A 123 11.65 -16.79 -2.73
N GLU A 124 12.13 -18.02 -2.54
CA GLU A 124 12.89 -18.78 -3.55
C GLU A 124 12.04 -19.04 -4.81
N PHE A 125 10.80 -19.50 -4.64
CA PHE A 125 9.87 -19.73 -5.76
C PHE A 125 9.42 -18.42 -6.45
N THR A 126 9.58 -17.30 -5.75
CA THR A 126 9.31 -15.96 -6.31
C THR A 126 10.48 -15.44 -7.18
N SER A 127 11.65 -16.10 -7.21
CA SER A 127 12.82 -15.63 -7.96
C SER A 127 12.69 -15.93 -9.48
N GLN A 128 12.81 -15.01 -10.45
CA GLN A 128 13.74 -13.87 -10.63
C GLN A 128 13.12 -12.62 -11.33
N SER A 129 11.82 -12.55 -11.62
CA SER A 129 11.26 -11.57 -12.58
C SER A 129 10.68 -10.26 -11.97
N SER A 130 10.33 -10.21 -10.69
CA SER A 130 9.42 -9.16 -10.18
C SER A 130 10.10 -7.92 -9.58
N THR A 131 11.28 -7.52 -10.08
CA THR A 131 11.80 -6.19 -9.75
C THR A 131 11.11 -5.16 -10.64
N PHE A 132 10.45 -4.16 -10.04
CA PHE A 132 9.88 -3.05 -10.79
C PHE A 132 10.99 -2.16 -11.36
N ASP A 133 11.15 -2.20 -12.68
CA ASP A 133 12.01 -1.28 -13.41
C ASP A 133 11.19 -0.10 -13.94
N ARG A 134 11.30 1.03 -13.24
CA ARG A 134 10.58 2.26 -13.59
C ARG A 134 10.93 2.73 -14.99
N ALA A 135 12.21 2.65 -15.39
CA ALA A 135 12.65 3.15 -16.69
C ALA A 135 12.06 2.31 -17.84
N LYS A 136 12.06 0.98 -17.69
CA LYS A 136 11.42 0.09 -18.66
C LYS A 136 9.91 0.31 -18.74
N MET A 137 9.24 0.48 -17.60
CA MET A 137 7.80 0.77 -17.59
C MET A 137 7.51 2.09 -18.30
N GLU A 138 8.22 3.17 -17.99
CA GLU A 138 8.02 4.48 -18.62
C GLU A 138 8.29 4.44 -20.13
N ASP A 139 9.34 3.74 -20.57
CA ASP A 139 9.64 3.55 -21.99
C ASP A 139 8.49 2.83 -22.71
N LEU A 140 7.93 1.77 -22.12
CA LEU A 140 6.78 1.06 -22.67
C LEU A 140 5.53 1.94 -22.75
N LEU A 141 5.25 2.72 -21.70
CA LEU A 141 4.09 3.62 -21.67
C LEU A 141 4.18 4.70 -22.73
N LYS A 142 5.37 5.29 -22.94
CA LYS A 142 5.63 6.27 -24.00
C LYS A 142 5.55 5.66 -25.39
N ARG A 143 6.24 4.53 -25.63
CA ARG A 143 6.21 3.82 -26.93
C ARG A 143 4.81 3.36 -27.34
N ARG A 144 3.95 3.05 -26.37
CA ARG A 144 2.55 2.65 -26.59
C ARG A 144 1.57 3.81 -26.51
N PHE A 145 2.07 5.04 -26.36
CA PHE A 145 1.27 6.26 -26.27
C PHE A 145 0.13 6.15 -25.23
N PHE A 146 0.47 5.68 -24.03
CA PHE A 146 -0.44 5.74 -22.88
C PHE A 146 -0.57 7.17 -22.37
N TYR A 147 0.56 7.83 -22.17
CA TYR A 147 0.65 9.26 -21.92
C TYR A 147 1.96 9.78 -22.50
N ASP A 148 1.99 11.08 -22.80
CA ASP A 148 3.22 11.79 -23.14
C ASP A 148 3.21 13.20 -22.54
N GLN A 149 4.37 13.85 -22.59
CA GLN A 149 4.56 15.22 -22.13
C GLN A 149 3.75 16.19 -23.01
N SER A 150 2.86 17.00 -22.41
CA SER A 150 2.10 17.97 -23.18
C SER A 150 3.03 18.96 -23.87
N PHE A 151 2.68 19.33 -25.11
CA PHE A 151 3.48 20.21 -25.97
C PHE A 151 4.91 19.71 -26.24
N ALA A 152 5.14 18.40 -26.31
CA ALA A 152 6.46 17.81 -26.53
C ALA A 152 7.19 18.38 -27.77
N ILE A 153 6.46 18.69 -28.85
CA ILE A 153 7.03 19.29 -30.07
C ILE A 153 7.54 20.73 -29.86
N TYR A 154 7.10 21.42 -28.80
CA TYR A 154 7.50 22.77 -28.43
C TYR A 154 8.45 22.80 -27.22
N GLY A 155 9.04 21.66 -26.85
CA GLY A 155 9.97 21.55 -25.71
C GLY A 155 9.32 21.06 -24.41
N GLY A 156 7.99 20.90 -24.37
CA GLY A 156 7.25 20.33 -23.26
C GLY A 156 7.10 21.24 -22.02
N ILE A 157 6.02 21.05 -21.26
CA ILE A 157 5.74 21.81 -20.03
C ILE A 157 5.70 20.88 -18.81
N THR A 158 6.68 21.00 -17.92
CA THR A 158 6.75 20.16 -16.71
C THR A 158 5.45 20.20 -15.91
N GLY A 159 4.90 19.04 -15.57
CA GLY A 159 3.67 18.92 -14.80
C GLY A 159 2.38 18.81 -15.62
N GLN A 160 2.46 18.94 -16.95
CA GLN A 160 1.33 18.74 -17.85
C GLN A 160 1.53 17.46 -18.69
N TYR A 161 0.49 16.65 -18.86
CA TYR A 161 0.56 15.40 -19.61
C TYR A 161 -0.69 15.17 -20.46
N ASP A 162 -0.49 14.66 -21.66
CA ASP A 162 -1.54 14.29 -22.59
C ASP A 162 -1.71 12.77 -22.57
N PHE A 163 -2.94 12.30 -22.41
CA PHE A 163 -3.25 10.87 -22.44
C PHE A 163 -3.57 10.45 -23.88
N GLY A 164 -2.93 9.38 -24.34
CA GLY A 164 -3.28 8.77 -25.61
C GLY A 164 -4.50 7.85 -25.50
N PRO A 165 -4.92 7.18 -26.58
CA PRO A 165 -6.17 6.42 -26.63
C PRO A 165 -6.28 5.35 -25.54
N MET A 166 -5.20 4.61 -25.28
CA MET A 166 -5.16 3.58 -24.23
C MET A 166 -5.20 4.17 -22.82
N GLY A 167 -4.54 5.31 -22.61
CA GLY A 167 -4.56 6.03 -21.33
C GLY A 167 -5.94 6.60 -21.03
N CYS A 168 -6.60 7.18 -22.04
CA CYS A 168 -7.97 7.67 -21.94
C CYS A 168 -8.96 6.55 -21.60
N ALA A 169 -8.88 5.40 -22.28
CA ALA A 169 -9.73 4.25 -21.98
C ALA A 169 -9.52 3.73 -20.55
N LEU A 170 -8.26 3.61 -20.11
CA LEU A 170 -7.93 3.21 -18.74
C LEU A 170 -8.50 4.21 -17.71
N LYS A 171 -8.30 5.50 -17.93
CA LYS A 171 -8.82 6.57 -17.06
C LYS A 171 -10.34 6.47 -16.92
N SER A 172 -11.06 6.32 -18.03
CA SER A 172 -12.52 6.16 -18.02
C SER A 172 -12.97 4.91 -17.25
N ASN A 173 -12.27 3.79 -17.41
CA ASN A 173 -12.57 2.56 -16.68
C ASN A 173 -12.38 2.72 -15.17
N ILE A 174 -11.30 3.38 -14.75
CA ILE A 174 -11.04 3.66 -13.33
C ILE A 174 -12.13 4.56 -12.75
N LEU A 175 -12.50 5.63 -13.46
CA LEU A 175 -13.57 6.55 -13.01
C LEU A 175 -14.91 5.83 -12.89
N ASN A 176 -15.24 4.95 -13.82
CA ASN A 176 -16.47 4.17 -13.78
C ASN A 176 -16.51 3.20 -12.59
N LEU A 177 -15.40 2.50 -12.30
CA LEU A 177 -15.29 1.64 -11.12
C LEU A 177 -15.43 2.44 -9.83
N TRP A 178 -14.82 3.62 -9.76
CA TRP A 178 -14.93 4.50 -8.61
C TRP A 178 -16.37 4.99 -8.40
N ARG A 179 -17.06 5.40 -9.47
CA ARG A 179 -18.47 5.81 -9.41
C ARG A 179 -19.38 4.66 -8.98
N GLN A 180 -19.15 3.46 -9.51
CA GLN A 180 -19.91 2.28 -9.11
C GLN A 180 -19.74 2.02 -7.61
N PHE A 181 -18.51 2.05 -7.12
CA PHE A 181 -18.21 1.72 -5.73
C PHE A 181 -18.68 2.78 -4.74
N PHE A 182 -18.47 4.07 -5.01
CA PHE A 182 -18.79 5.13 -4.04
C PHE A 182 -20.14 5.79 -4.32
N VAL A 183 -20.37 6.21 -5.56
CA VAL A 183 -21.58 6.98 -5.90
C VAL A 183 -22.81 6.10 -5.84
N LEU A 184 -22.76 4.92 -6.48
CA LEU A 184 -23.93 4.04 -6.54
C LEU A 184 -24.14 3.22 -5.26
N GLU A 185 -23.10 2.62 -4.67
CA GLU A 185 -23.30 1.81 -3.44
C GLU A 185 -23.69 2.67 -2.22
N GLU A 186 -23.15 3.89 -2.10
CA GLU A 186 -23.42 4.75 -0.95
C GLU A 186 -24.49 5.82 -1.21
N GLN A 187 -25.07 5.84 -2.42
CA GLN A 187 -26.07 6.82 -2.87
C GLN A 187 -25.60 8.27 -2.68
N MET A 188 -24.38 8.57 -3.13
CA MET A 188 -23.85 9.94 -3.07
C MET A 188 -24.43 10.80 -4.20
N LEU A 189 -24.57 12.11 -3.93
CA LEU A 189 -24.96 13.09 -4.94
C LEU A 189 -23.69 13.60 -5.67
N GLU A 190 -23.46 13.11 -6.89
CA GLU A 190 -22.41 13.62 -7.77
C GLU A 190 -22.82 15.00 -8.32
N VAL A 191 -21.95 16.01 -8.16
CA VAL A 191 -22.14 17.37 -8.66
C VAL A 191 -20.92 17.77 -9.46
N ASP A 192 -21.12 18.40 -10.62
CA ASP A 192 -20.06 18.96 -11.45
C ASP A 192 -20.03 20.50 -11.29
N CYS A 193 -18.87 21.05 -10.95
CA CYS A 193 -18.68 22.47 -10.63
C CYS A 193 -17.65 23.10 -11.57
N SER A 194 -17.70 24.43 -11.73
CA SER A 194 -16.74 25.16 -12.57
C SER A 194 -15.31 25.08 -12.00
N ILE A 195 -14.33 25.00 -12.89
CA ILE A 195 -12.90 24.98 -12.53
C ILE A 195 -12.39 26.37 -12.12
N LEU A 196 -12.91 27.44 -12.76
CA LEU A 196 -12.55 28.81 -12.42
C LEU A 196 -13.31 29.25 -11.16
N THR A 197 -12.57 29.70 -10.15
CA THR A 197 -13.10 30.13 -8.86
C THR A 197 -12.64 31.56 -8.56
N PRO A 198 -13.54 32.48 -8.18
CA PRO A 198 -13.17 33.85 -7.81
C PRO A 198 -12.36 33.88 -6.50
N GLU A 199 -11.46 34.86 -6.38
CA GLU A 199 -10.54 34.98 -5.23
C GLU A 199 -11.27 35.04 -3.88
N GLN A 200 -12.44 35.68 -3.81
CA GLN A 200 -13.20 35.81 -2.56
C GLN A 200 -13.67 34.47 -1.95
N VAL A 201 -13.61 33.37 -2.71
CA VAL A 201 -14.07 32.04 -2.31
C VAL A 201 -12.92 31.09 -1.95
N LEU A 202 -11.69 31.39 -2.39
CA LEU A 202 -10.49 30.56 -2.17
C LEU A 202 -9.84 30.84 -0.80
#